data_AF-A0A4Y2DH05-F1
#
_entry.id   AF-A0A4Y2DH05-F1
#
_cell.length_a   1.000
_cell.length_b   1.000
_cell.length_c   1.000
_cell.angle_alpha   90.00
_cell.angle_beta   90.00
_cell.angle_gamma   90.00
#
_symmetry.space_group_name_H-M   'P 1'
#
loop_
_entity.id
_entity.type
_entity.pdbx_description
1 polymer ?
#
loop_
_entity_poly.entity_id
_entity_poly.type
_entity_poly.pdbx_seq_one_letter_code
_entity_poly.pdbx_strand_id
1 'polypeptide(L)'
;MKHAAGEIRNADDLVPSVKCGVLVDDTWQRRGYSSLNGVVSVISILSGKVTYIEVMSQFCKKCDTKTSSFALKHQCANHKGSSENIEAIGAYRIFERSVNSRGLIYSEYFGGGDSKGYDEVKDIYGANSVVKCEYIGHVQKRVGIHLRNLKNKSKKLGGKGKLTDNFINKLQNYYGIAIRANVGNLLQMQSAHACSSAKNPMHKQCPEGSDSWCKNQRAISVGKNYKDSNAGLPKSIMNIIKPTYMKLCDQKLLEKCFHGKTPNANESFNNVLWTILPKNTFVELQTLSLGSSIAVLLFNDGFSGIIGVLNELGITPGHYTLTHYSSFDTERIVTSKRQCLPATKLSRKKKRVNRKMKNKKIENKEGVCYKSGDF
;
A
#
# COMPACT_ATOMS: atom_id res chain seq x y z
N MET A 1 3.46 20.93 -1.13
CA MET A 1 4.73 20.17 -1.03
C MET A 1 5.83 20.88 -0.22
N LYS A 2 6.31 22.10 -0.58
CA LYS A 2 7.33 22.81 0.24
C LYS A 2 6.85 23.05 1.67
N HIS A 3 5.60 23.50 1.82
CA HIS A 3 4.94 23.67 3.12
C HIS A 3 4.88 22.34 3.91
N ALA A 4 4.37 21.27 3.30
CA ALA A 4 4.33 19.94 3.91
C ALA A 4 5.70 19.40 4.34
N ALA A 5 6.78 19.72 3.59
CA ALA A 5 8.14 19.40 4.01
C ALA A 5 8.62 20.32 5.16
N GLY A 6 8.19 21.58 5.17
CA GLY A 6 8.42 22.52 6.26
C GLY A 6 7.78 22.09 7.57
N GLU A 7 6.58 21.50 7.54
CA GLU A 7 5.93 20.94 8.74
C GLU A 7 6.73 19.81 9.41
N ILE A 8 7.65 19.16 8.67
CA ILE A 8 8.51 18.08 9.18
C ILE A 8 9.82 18.64 9.75
N ARG A 9 10.29 19.76 9.21
CA ARG A 9 11.45 20.47 9.73
C ARG A 9 10.96 21.31 10.91
N ASN A 10 11.25 20.93 12.15
CA ASN A 10 10.90 21.77 13.30
C ASN A 10 11.36 23.22 13.03
N ALA A 11 10.51 24.19 13.34
CA ALA A 11 10.77 25.60 13.03
C ALA A 11 12.07 26.15 13.68
N ASP A 12 12.59 25.45 14.70
CA ASP A 12 13.70 25.88 15.55
C ASP A 12 15.00 25.07 15.40
N ASP A 13 15.07 24.06 14.51
CA ASP A 13 16.27 23.20 14.42
C ASP A 13 17.33 23.77 13.45
N LEU A 14 18.52 24.08 13.99
CA LEU A 14 19.75 24.47 13.29
C LEU A 14 20.39 23.35 12.44
N VAL A 15 19.71 22.21 12.24
CA VAL A 15 20.27 21.05 11.53
C VAL A 15 20.07 21.20 10.01
N PRO A 16 21.11 21.02 9.18
CA PRO A 16 21.03 21.27 7.73
C PRO A 16 20.07 20.35 6.97
N SER A 17 19.62 19.24 7.56
CA SER A 17 18.54 18.39 7.01
C SER A 17 17.92 17.46 8.06
N VAL A 18 16.61 17.21 7.96
CA VAL A 18 15.86 16.38 8.91
C VAL A 18 15.59 14.98 8.34
N LYS A 19 15.84 13.94 9.12
CA LYS A 19 15.54 12.55 8.75
C LYS A 19 14.04 12.28 8.84
N CYS A 20 13.47 11.67 7.81
CA CYS A 20 12.04 11.36 7.74
C CYS A 20 11.79 9.99 7.09
N GLY A 21 10.90 9.19 7.69
CA GLY A 21 10.35 8.01 7.05
C GLY A 21 9.28 8.36 6.03
N VAL A 22 9.26 7.65 4.90
CA VAL A 22 8.38 7.97 3.76
C VAL A 22 7.71 6.74 3.14
N LEU A 23 6.44 6.89 2.82
CA LEU A 23 5.71 5.98 1.94
C LEU A 23 6.04 6.35 0.50
N VAL A 24 6.46 5.36 -0.28
CA VAL A 24 6.75 5.52 -1.71
C VAL A 24 5.85 4.58 -2.48
N ASP A 25 5.21 5.10 -3.53
CA ASP A 25 4.34 4.34 -4.43
C ASP A 25 4.29 5.01 -5.78
N ASP A 26 4.15 4.18 -6.80
CA ASP A 26 3.96 4.58 -8.18
C ASP A 26 2.57 4.16 -8.68
N THR A 27 2.08 4.92 -9.66
CA THR A 27 0.82 4.59 -10.28
C THR A 27 0.79 5.04 -11.73
N TRP A 28 0.12 4.25 -12.56
CA TRP A 28 -0.01 4.48 -14.00
C TRP A 28 -1.40 4.94 -14.40
N GLN A 29 -1.48 5.73 -15.47
CA GLN A 29 -2.76 6.16 -16.04
C GLN A 29 -3.51 4.97 -16.65
N ARG A 30 -2.83 4.08 -17.37
CA ARG A 30 -3.42 2.81 -17.84
C ARG A 30 -2.96 1.66 -16.97
N ARG A 31 -3.79 0.61 -16.83
CA ARG A 31 -3.37 -0.61 -16.13
C ARG A 31 -2.44 -1.43 -17.02
N GLY A 32 -1.39 -1.96 -16.42
CA GLY A 32 -0.40 -2.81 -17.08
C GLY A 32 0.79 -2.04 -17.64
N TYR A 33 1.77 -2.78 -18.13
CA TYR A 33 3.08 -2.26 -18.53
C TYR A 33 3.08 -1.48 -19.86
N SER A 34 1.91 -1.22 -20.44
CA SER A 34 1.72 -0.42 -21.64
C SER A 34 1.36 1.05 -21.36
N SER A 35 1.35 1.47 -20.08
CA SER A 35 1.06 2.87 -19.74
C SER A 35 2.25 3.76 -20.09
N LEU A 36 1.96 4.81 -20.87
CA LEU A 36 2.93 5.84 -21.25
C LEU A 36 3.12 6.90 -20.15
N ASN A 37 2.16 6.97 -19.22
CA ASN A 37 2.12 7.95 -18.14
C ASN A 37 2.20 7.26 -16.79
N GLY A 38 3.00 7.82 -15.88
CA GLY A 38 3.15 7.38 -14.51
C GLY A 38 3.42 8.53 -13.55
N VAL A 39 3.08 8.34 -12.28
CA VAL A 39 3.36 9.28 -11.20
C VAL A 39 3.96 8.49 -10.04
N VAL A 40 5.13 8.91 -9.57
CA VAL A 40 5.72 8.43 -8.33
C VAL A 40 5.45 9.47 -7.26
N SER A 41 5.01 9.03 -6.10
CA SER A 41 4.67 9.90 -4.98
C SER A 41 5.40 9.50 -3.71
N VAL A 42 5.74 10.50 -2.91
CA VAL A 42 6.37 10.34 -1.60
C VAL A 42 5.52 11.04 -0.55
N ILE A 43 5.02 10.27 0.42
CA ILE A 43 4.19 10.74 1.53
C ILE A 43 4.97 10.58 2.82
N SER A 44 5.09 11.64 3.61
CA SER A 44 5.72 11.56 4.93
C SER A 44 4.91 10.70 5.88
N ILE A 45 5.60 9.82 6.62
CA ILE A 45 4.99 9.04 7.70
C ILE A 45 4.55 9.93 8.86
N LEU A 46 5.27 11.03 9.11
CA LEU A 46 5.03 11.93 10.23
C LEU A 46 3.81 12.81 9.97
N SER A 47 3.81 13.57 8.87
CA SER A 47 2.71 14.51 8.57
C SER A 47 1.54 13.86 7.82
N GLY A 48 1.75 12.70 7.19
CA GLY A 48 0.76 12.07 6.31
C GLY A 48 0.52 12.84 5.01
N LYS A 49 1.32 13.87 4.72
CA LYS A 49 1.22 14.71 3.52
C LYS A 49 2.20 14.28 2.44
N VAL A 50 1.81 14.47 1.18
CA VAL A 50 2.69 14.33 0.02
C VAL A 50 3.75 15.44 0.07
N THR A 51 5.01 15.03 0.20
CA THR A 51 6.17 15.93 0.24
C THR A 51 6.81 16.08 -1.14
N TYR A 52 6.65 15.08 -2.01
CA TYR A 52 7.19 15.09 -3.36
C TYR A 52 6.37 14.21 -4.32
N ILE A 53 6.34 14.61 -5.60
CA ILE A 53 5.90 13.77 -6.71
C ILE A 53 6.89 13.89 -7.88
N GLU A 54 7.06 12.83 -8.65
CA GLU A 54 7.72 12.84 -9.95
C GLU A 54 6.70 12.34 -10.98
N VAL A 55 6.29 13.23 -11.87
CA VAL A 55 5.35 12.94 -12.95
C VAL A 55 6.17 12.58 -14.18
N MET A 56 5.89 11.43 -14.79
CA MET A 56 6.64 10.92 -15.93
C MET A 56 5.72 10.58 -17.11
N SER A 57 6.14 10.99 -18.30
CA SER A 57 5.55 10.60 -19.58
C SER A 57 6.63 10.10 -20.53
N GLN A 58 6.33 9.01 -21.23
CA GLN A 58 7.10 8.47 -22.35
C GLN A 58 6.59 8.97 -23.71
N PHE A 59 5.47 9.69 -23.72
CA PHE A 59 4.78 10.06 -24.95
C PHE A 59 4.67 11.57 -25.12
N CYS A 60 4.85 11.98 -26.37
CA CYS A 60 4.46 13.29 -26.85
C CYS A 60 3.93 13.19 -28.28
N LYS A 61 2.71 13.67 -28.51
CA LYS A 61 2.08 13.71 -29.82
C LYS A 61 2.90 14.47 -30.87
N LYS A 62 3.44 15.64 -30.52
CA LYS A 62 4.27 16.44 -31.45
C LYS A 62 5.55 15.71 -31.88
N CYS A 63 6.23 15.06 -30.94
CA CYS A 63 7.45 14.29 -31.15
C CYS A 63 7.19 12.99 -31.94
N ASP A 64 5.98 12.42 -31.82
CA ASP A 64 5.53 11.24 -32.58
C ASP A 64 5.22 11.58 -34.05
N THR A 65 4.73 12.80 -34.32
CA THR A 65 4.29 13.24 -35.66
C THR A 65 5.34 13.93 -36.53
N LYS A 66 6.52 14.32 -36.03
CA LYS A 66 7.52 15.11 -36.79
C LYS A 66 8.94 14.54 -36.71
N THR A 67 9.66 14.63 -37.84
CA THR A 67 11.07 14.23 -37.99
C THR A 67 12.05 15.06 -37.14
N SER A 68 12.90 14.32 -36.42
CA SER A 68 14.11 14.59 -35.62
C SER A 68 14.60 16.02 -35.28
N SER A 69 14.44 17.06 -36.09
CA SER A 69 15.09 18.36 -35.84
C SER A 69 14.37 19.25 -34.81
N PHE A 70 13.06 19.06 -34.61
CA PHE A 70 12.25 19.78 -33.61
C PHE A 70 12.29 19.16 -32.20
N ALA A 71 12.71 17.90 -32.09
CA ALA A 71 12.70 17.13 -30.85
C ALA A 71 13.76 17.62 -29.82
N LEU A 72 14.83 18.27 -30.28
CA LEU A 72 15.95 18.70 -29.43
C LEU A 72 15.61 19.87 -28.48
N LYS A 73 14.53 20.63 -28.74
CA LYS A 73 14.12 21.79 -27.90
C LYS A 73 12.83 21.57 -27.11
N HIS A 74 12.16 20.43 -27.28
CA HIS A 74 10.84 20.18 -26.71
C HIS A 74 10.94 19.16 -25.56
N GLN A 75 10.74 19.61 -24.31
CA GLN A 75 10.73 18.75 -23.12
C GLN A 75 9.40 17.97 -23.04
N CYS A 76 9.26 16.98 -23.92
CA CYS A 76 7.97 16.42 -24.31
C CYS A 76 7.67 15.05 -23.71
N ALA A 77 8.73 14.30 -23.41
CA ALA A 77 8.74 13.07 -22.64
C ALA A 77 9.95 13.15 -21.72
N ASN A 78 9.74 13.06 -20.41
CA ASN A 78 10.78 13.18 -19.40
C ASN A 78 11.24 11.81 -18.85
N HIS A 79 10.76 10.73 -19.47
CA HIS A 79 11.17 9.36 -19.18
C HIS A 79 11.44 8.62 -20.50
N LYS A 80 12.56 7.88 -20.53
CA LYS A 80 12.93 6.94 -21.60
C LYS A 80 13.10 5.55 -20.99
N GLY A 81 12.52 4.53 -21.59
CA GLY A 81 12.59 3.14 -21.11
C GLY A 81 11.21 2.53 -20.88
N SER A 82 11.13 1.40 -20.18
CA SER A 82 9.87 0.72 -19.90
C SER A 82 9.07 1.44 -18.80
N SER A 83 7.75 1.22 -18.79
CA SER A 83 6.86 1.72 -17.73
C SER A 83 7.16 1.08 -16.37
N GLU A 84 7.75 -0.13 -16.36
CA GLU A 84 8.22 -0.83 -15.15
C GLU A 84 9.36 -0.11 -14.45
N ASN A 85 10.15 0.68 -15.18
CA ASN A 85 11.29 1.39 -14.61
C ASN A 85 10.92 2.77 -14.04
N ILE A 86 9.63 3.16 -14.13
CA ILE A 86 9.12 4.43 -13.63
C ILE A 86 9.29 4.51 -12.11
N GLU A 87 8.94 3.46 -11.36
CA GLU A 87 9.11 3.42 -9.89
C GLU A 87 10.57 3.72 -9.51
N ALA A 88 11.51 3.01 -10.15
CA ALA A 88 12.94 3.09 -9.91
C ALA A 88 13.50 4.49 -10.17
N ILE A 89 13.31 4.99 -11.40
CA ILE A 89 13.80 6.32 -11.80
C ILE A 89 13.12 7.44 -11.01
N GLY A 90 11.82 7.32 -10.77
CA GLY A 90 11.08 8.31 -10.00
C GLY A 90 11.53 8.36 -8.55
N ALA A 91 11.69 7.21 -7.89
CA ALA A 91 12.22 7.15 -6.53
C ALA A 91 13.62 7.78 -6.47
N TYR A 92 14.53 7.41 -7.37
CA TYR A 92 15.87 7.99 -7.46
C TYR A 92 15.83 9.51 -7.57
N ARG A 93 15.11 10.07 -8.55
CA ARG A 93 15.02 11.52 -8.79
C ARG A 93 14.44 12.28 -7.60
N ILE A 94 13.47 11.69 -6.92
CA ILE A 94 12.86 12.30 -5.74
C ILE A 94 13.85 12.33 -4.57
N PHE A 95 14.53 11.22 -4.30
CA PHE A 95 15.46 11.10 -3.18
C PHE A 95 16.69 11.99 -3.42
N GLU A 96 17.31 11.94 -4.60
CA GLU A 96 18.45 12.77 -4.99
C GLU A 96 18.19 14.26 -4.73
N ARG A 97 17.00 14.75 -5.10
CA ARG A 97 16.63 16.16 -4.97
C ARG A 97 16.14 16.54 -3.59
N SER A 98 15.76 15.57 -2.75
CA SER A 98 15.02 15.83 -1.50
C SER A 98 15.80 16.70 -0.51
N VAL A 99 17.11 16.48 -0.37
CA VAL A 99 17.97 17.23 0.54
C VAL A 99 18.03 18.70 0.12
N ASN A 100 18.38 18.97 -1.14
CA ASN A 100 18.57 20.35 -1.60
C ASN A 100 17.25 21.11 -1.77
N SER A 101 16.20 20.43 -2.25
CA SER A 101 14.92 21.09 -2.56
C SER A 101 13.94 21.14 -1.39
N ARG A 102 14.09 20.25 -0.40
CA ARG A 102 13.20 20.11 0.75
C ARG A 102 13.92 20.08 2.10
N GLY A 103 15.24 20.03 2.18
CA GLY A 103 15.95 19.89 3.46
C GLY A 103 15.61 18.60 4.21
N LEU A 104 15.23 17.54 3.48
CA LEU A 104 14.83 16.26 4.08
C LEU A 104 15.76 15.15 3.62
N ILE A 105 16.16 14.28 4.55
CA ILE A 105 16.82 13.00 4.28
C ILE A 105 15.78 11.90 4.49
N TYR A 106 15.45 11.17 3.45
CA TYR A 106 14.50 10.05 3.56
C TYR A 106 15.20 8.80 4.10
N SER A 107 15.17 8.59 5.41
CA SER A 107 15.92 7.53 6.10
C SER A 107 15.22 6.18 6.14
N GLU A 108 13.90 6.14 5.94
CA GLU A 108 13.12 4.90 5.94
C GLU A 108 12.20 4.87 4.73
N TYR A 109 12.26 3.80 3.94
CA TYR A 109 11.45 3.58 2.76
C TYR A 109 10.35 2.58 3.08
N PHE A 110 9.10 3.02 3.09
CA PHE A 110 7.93 2.17 3.29
C PHE A 110 7.30 1.85 1.94
N GLY A 111 7.30 0.57 1.57
CA GLY A 111 6.72 0.15 0.28
C GLY A 111 6.42 -1.33 0.17
N GLY A 112 6.27 -1.78 -1.08
CA GLY A 112 6.15 -3.19 -1.42
C GLY A 112 7.39 -4.00 -1.01
N GLY A 113 7.19 -5.31 -0.81
CA GLY A 113 8.26 -6.22 -0.38
C GLY A 113 9.31 -6.54 -1.45
N ASP A 114 8.95 -6.40 -2.71
CA ASP A 114 9.86 -6.37 -3.86
C ASP A 114 9.63 -5.00 -4.52
N SER A 115 10.68 -4.18 -4.60
CA SER A 115 10.56 -2.77 -5.01
C SER A 115 11.91 -2.33 -5.56
N LYS A 116 11.99 -2.31 -6.89
CA LYS A 116 13.15 -1.81 -7.63
C LYS A 116 13.46 -0.37 -7.22
N GLY A 117 12.43 0.42 -6.88
CA GLY A 117 12.57 1.76 -6.32
C GLY A 117 13.41 1.83 -5.05
N TYR A 118 13.33 0.84 -4.16
CA TYR A 118 14.20 0.80 -2.98
C TYR A 118 15.65 0.50 -3.34
N ASP A 119 15.88 -0.45 -4.25
CA ASP A 119 17.23 -0.87 -4.62
C ASP A 119 18.05 0.27 -5.20
N GLU A 120 17.41 1.20 -5.92
CA GLU A 120 18.03 2.42 -6.45
C GLU A 120 18.37 3.47 -5.39
N VAL A 121 17.68 3.49 -4.25
CA VAL A 121 17.81 4.57 -3.25
C VAL A 121 18.42 4.13 -1.92
N LYS A 122 18.63 2.84 -1.70
CA LYS A 122 19.13 2.30 -0.41
C LYS A 122 20.44 2.94 0.07
N ASP A 123 21.28 3.38 -0.88
CA ASP A 123 22.61 3.93 -0.63
C ASP A 123 22.73 5.42 -1.03
N ILE A 124 21.62 6.09 -1.37
CA ILE A 124 21.65 7.41 -2.04
C ILE A 124 22.23 8.54 -1.19
N TYR A 125 22.18 8.42 0.14
CA TYR A 125 22.81 9.36 1.08
C TYR A 125 24.05 8.76 1.77
N GLY A 126 24.61 7.68 1.21
CA GLY A 126 25.70 6.89 1.80
C GLY A 126 25.29 5.42 2.02
N ALA A 127 26.27 4.57 2.33
CA ALA A 127 26.05 3.12 2.47
C ALA A 127 24.99 2.79 3.54
N ASN A 128 23.97 2.02 3.14
CA ASN A 128 22.81 1.63 3.94
C ASN A 128 22.09 2.82 4.60
N SER A 129 22.07 3.97 3.92
CA SER A 129 21.47 5.20 4.46
C SER A 129 19.94 5.16 4.54
N VAL A 130 19.29 4.28 3.76
CA VAL A 130 17.83 4.13 3.75
C VAL A 130 17.43 2.73 4.19
N VAL A 131 16.62 2.63 5.24
CA VAL A 131 16.12 1.37 5.78
C VAL A 131 14.84 0.95 5.07
N LYS A 132 14.75 -0.31 4.60
CA LYS A 132 13.52 -0.86 4.03
C LYS A 132 12.49 -1.21 5.10
N CYS A 133 11.30 -0.65 4.96
CA CYS A 133 10.09 -1.01 5.69
C CYS A 133 9.03 -1.60 4.74
N GLU A 134 8.29 -2.61 5.20
CA GLU A 134 7.27 -3.32 4.44
C GLU A 134 5.89 -3.22 5.11
N TYR A 135 4.85 -3.03 4.32
CA TYR A 135 3.50 -3.05 4.88
C TYR A 135 3.15 -4.43 5.45
N ILE A 136 2.44 -4.45 6.60
CA ILE A 136 1.92 -5.70 7.20
C ILE A 136 1.17 -6.52 6.15
N GLY A 137 0.43 -5.86 5.25
CA GLY A 137 -0.32 -6.52 4.19
C GLY A 137 0.55 -7.36 3.25
N HIS A 138 1.77 -6.93 2.93
CA HIS A 138 2.69 -7.70 2.08
C HIS A 138 3.31 -8.87 2.84
N VAL A 139 3.82 -8.62 4.06
CA VAL A 139 4.34 -9.67 4.94
C VAL A 139 3.28 -10.75 5.17
N GLN A 140 2.03 -10.34 5.41
CA GLN A 140 0.88 -11.24 5.51
C GLN A 140 0.67 -12.05 4.22
N LYS A 141 0.68 -11.43 3.04
CA LYS A 141 0.47 -12.13 1.76
C LYS A 141 1.55 -13.18 1.46
N ARG A 142 2.78 -13.02 1.96
CA ARG A 142 3.87 -13.99 1.78
C ARG A 142 3.48 -15.39 2.26
N VAL A 143 2.77 -15.51 3.39
CA VAL A 143 2.23 -16.80 3.89
C VAL A 143 1.40 -17.49 2.82
N GLY A 144 0.46 -16.76 2.23
CA GLY A 144 -0.40 -17.30 1.20
C GLY A 144 0.37 -17.76 -0.04
N ILE A 145 1.36 -16.97 -0.48
CA ILE A 145 2.18 -17.28 -1.66
C ILE A 145 3.01 -18.54 -1.42
N HIS A 146 3.78 -18.59 -0.33
CA HIS A 146 4.67 -19.70 -0.03
C HIS A 146 3.91 -21.02 0.15
N LEU A 147 2.76 -20.99 0.85
CA LEU A 147 1.95 -22.18 1.06
C LEU A 147 1.27 -22.67 -0.23
N ARG A 148 0.83 -21.76 -1.11
CA ARG A 148 0.29 -22.15 -2.43
C ARG A 148 1.38 -22.74 -3.31
N ASN A 149 2.57 -22.16 -3.32
CA ASN A 149 3.72 -22.69 -4.06
C ASN A 149 4.10 -24.09 -3.55
N LEU A 150 4.14 -24.28 -2.23
CA LEU A 150 4.39 -25.58 -1.62
C LEU A 150 3.31 -26.61 -2.00
N LYS A 151 2.03 -26.22 -1.92
CA LYS A 151 0.89 -27.04 -2.34
C LYS A 151 1.01 -27.46 -3.82
N ASN A 152 1.40 -26.54 -4.69
CA ASN A 152 1.51 -26.80 -6.12
C ASN A 152 2.69 -27.71 -6.47
N LYS A 153 3.80 -27.63 -5.70
CA LYS A 153 4.95 -28.55 -5.86
C LYS A 153 4.65 -29.98 -5.46
N SER A 154 3.70 -30.21 -4.53
CA SER A 154 3.34 -31.55 -4.08
C SER A 154 1.83 -31.79 -4.16
N LYS A 155 1.39 -32.50 -5.20
CA LYS A 155 -0.02 -32.86 -5.41
C LYS A 155 -0.65 -33.57 -4.20
N LYS A 156 0.14 -34.24 -3.35
CA LYS A 156 -0.30 -34.92 -2.13
C LYS A 156 -0.79 -33.96 -1.02
N LEU A 157 -0.43 -32.68 -1.07
CA LEU A 157 -0.82 -31.66 -0.07
C LEU A 157 -2.20 -31.05 -0.32
N GLY A 158 -2.67 -31.04 -1.56
CA GLY A 158 -4.00 -30.53 -1.93
C GLY A 158 -5.12 -31.55 -1.71
N GLY A 159 -6.36 -31.08 -1.61
CA GLY A 159 -7.57 -31.91 -1.54
C GLY A 159 -8.44 -31.67 -0.31
N LYS A 160 -9.62 -32.30 -0.29
CA LYS A 160 -10.57 -32.24 0.84
C LYS A 160 -9.90 -32.80 2.10
N GLY A 161 -10.03 -32.11 3.23
CA GLY A 161 -9.37 -32.49 4.49
C GLY A 161 -7.87 -32.19 4.58
N LYS A 162 -7.29 -31.51 3.58
CA LYS A 162 -5.86 -31.17 3.51
C LYS A 162 -5.64 -29.65 3.36
N LEU A 163 -4.52 -29.23 2.75
CA LEU A 163 -4.17 -27.83 2.55
C LEU A 163 -4.99 -27.22 1.39
N THR A 164 -6.20 -26.78 1.69
CA THR A 164 -7.08 -26.07 0.74
C THR A 164 -6.75 -24.58 0.67
N ASP A 165 -7.11 -23.90 -0.43
CA ASP A 165 -6.92 -22.44 -0.54
C ASP A 165 -7.69 -21.66 0.52
N ASN A 166 -8.87 -22.15 0.93
CA ASN A 166 -9.62 -21.58 2.03
C ASN A 166 -8.87 -21.71 3.36
N PHE A 167 -8.20 -22.85 3.59
CA PHE A 167 -7.36 -23.02 4.78
C PHE A 167 -6.12 -22.12 4.73
N ILE A 168 -5.44 -22.03 3.59
CA ILE A 168 -4.32 -21.09 3.38
C ILE A 168 -4.76 -19.64 3.66
N ASN A 169 -5.94 -19.23 3.18
CA ASN A 169 -6.48 -17.90 3.46
C ASN A 169 -6.76 -17.69 4.96
N LYS A 170 -7.20 -18.72 5.70
CA LYS A 170 -7.36 -18.66 7.16
C LYS A 170 -6.02 -18.47 7.86
N LEU A 171 -5.01 -19.26 7.51
CA LEU A 171 -3.64 -19.13 8.05
C LEU A 171 -3.07 -17.73 7.79
N GLN A 172 -3.19 -17.26 6.54
CA GLN A 172 -2.80 -15.92 6.14
C GLN A 172 -3.51 -14.84 6.98
N ASN A 173 -4.79 -15.02 7.31
CA ASN A 173 -5.52 -14.08 8.16
C ASN A 173 -5.07 -14.13 9.61
N TYR A 174 -4.88 -15.31 10.21
CA TYR A 174 -4.40 -15.44 11.59
C TYR A 174 -3.01 -14.83 11.77
N TYR A 175 -2.10 -15.12 10.84
CA TYR A 175 -0.78 -14.51 10.84
C TYR A 175 -0.85 -12.98 10.78
N GLY A 176 -1.69 -12.43 9.90
CA GLY A 176 -1.88 -10.98 9.84
C GLY A 176 -2.57 -10.38 11.07
N ILE A 177 -3.40 -11.14 11.79
CA ILE A 177 -4.00 -10.69 13.05
C ILE A 177 -2.93 -10.65 14.14
N ALA A 178 -2.10 -11.69 14.24
CA ALA A 178 -1.01 -11.76 15.22
C ALA A 178 -0.06 -10.56 15.09
N ILE A 179 0.40 -10.25 13.86
CA ILE A 179 1.27 -9.09 13.63
C ILE A 179 0.58 -7.78 14.03
N ARG A 180 -0.70 -7.59 13.64
CA ARG A 180 -1.42 -6.34 13.94
C ARG A 180 -1.74 -6.17 15.43
N ALA A 181 -1.95 -7.26 16.14
CA ALA A 181 -2.22 -7.23 17.58
C ALA A 181 -0.95 -6.90 18.39
N ASN A 182 0.22 -7.21 17.83
CA ASN A 182 1.51 -7.13 18.52
C ASN A 182 2.45 -6.11 17.84
N VAL A 183 1.91 -5.05 17.23
CA VAL A 183 2.70 -3.94 16.67
C VAL A 183 3.61 -3.37 17.77
N GLY A 184 4.89 -3.20 17.47
CA GLY A 184 5.87 -2.78 18.47
C GLY A 184 6.44 -3.90 19.37
N ASN A 185 6.05 -5.18 19.19
CA ASN A 185 6.56 -6.29 19.99
C ASN A 185 6.97 -7.49 19.12
N LEU A 186 8.26 -7.57 18.75
CA LEU A 186 8.78 -8.63 17.86
C LEU A 186 8.58 -10.04 18.42
N LEU A 187 8.87 -10.25 19.71
CA LEU A 187 8.73 -11.56 20.35
C LEU A 187 7.28 -12.07 20.27
N GLN A 188 6.30 -11.18 20.51
CA GLN A 188 4.88 -11.53 20.38
C GLN A 188 4.41 -11.63 18.92
N MET A 189 5.05 -10.93 17.97
CA MET A 189 4.79 -11.14 16.55
C MET A 189 5.22 -12.54 16.09
N GLN A 190 6.33 -13.06 16.65
CA GLN A 190 6.84 -14.41 16.34
C GLN A 190 5.97 -15.53 16.89
N SER A 191 5.27 -15.30 18.00
CA SER A 191 4.35 -16.26 18.60
C SER A 191 3.03 -16.42 17.83
N ALA A 192 3.03 -16.16 16.52
CA ALA A 192 1.85 -16.19 15.67
C ALA A 192 1.22 -17.59 15.62
N HIS A 193 -0.06 -17.62 15.97
CA HIS A 193 -0.90 -18.81 16.02
C HIS A 193 -1.02 -19.51 14.65
N ALA A 194 -0.41 -20.69 14.50
CA ALA A 194 -0.43 -21.40 13.23
C ALA A 194 -1.64 -22.33 13.05
N CYS A 195 -2.05 -23.16 14.01
CA CYS A 195 -3.09 -24.18 13.74
C CYS A 195 -3.76 -24.75 15.01
N SER A 196 -4.72 -24.06 15.66
CA SER A 196 -5.61 -24.75 16.62
C SER A 196 -6.57 -25.70 15.90
N SER A 197 -6.86 -26.83 16.53
CA SER A 197 -7.92 -27.76 16.13
C SER A 197 -8.53 -28.44 17.35
N ALA A 198 -9.67 -29.13 17.15
CA ALA A 198 -10.29 -29.94 18.19
C ALA A 198 -9.31 -30.96 18.80
N LYS A 199 -8.43 -31.53 17.96
CA LYS A 199 -7.47 -32.57 18.35
C LYS A 199 -6.19 -32.01 18.98
N ASN A 200 -5.83 -30.77 18.66
CA ASN A 200 -4.65 -30.07 19.17
C ASN A 200 -5.02 -28.60 19.44
N PRO A 201 -5.60 -28.28 20.60
CA PRO A 201 -5.96 -26.90 20.93
C PRO A 201 -4.69 -26.08 21.23
N MET A 202 -4.44 -25.05 20.41
CA MET A 202 -3.25 -24.19 20.53
C MET A 202 -3.64 -22.75 20.92
N HIS A 203 -4.60 -22.60 21.83
CA HIS A 203 -5.18 -21.30 22.19
C HIS A 203 -4.38 -20.52 23.23
N LYS A 204 -3.42 -21.16 23.92
CA LYS A 204 -2.62 -20.54 25.00
C LYS A 204 -1.79 -19.33 24.56
N GLN A 205 -1.50 -19.22 23.26
CA GLN A 205 -0.75 -18.10 22.68
C GLN A 205 -1.66 -16.96 22.18
N CYS A 206 -2.97 -17.10 22.35
CA CYS A 206 -3.93 -16.06 21.98
C CYS A 206 -4.14 -15.09 23.15
N PRO A 207 -4.33 -13.79 22.88
CA PRO A 207 -4.69 -12.81 23.91
C PRO A 207 -5.88 -13.29 24.73
N GLU A 208 -5.86 -13.06 26.04
CA GLU A 208 -6.95 -13.41 26.93
C GLU A 208 -8.06 -12.35 26.91
N GLY A 209 -9.21 -12.65 27.52
CA GLY A 209 -10.31 -11.70 27.69
C GLY A 209 -11.35 -11.68 26.56
N SER A 210 -12.40 -10.90 26.79
CA SER A 210 -13.58 -10.76 25.92
C SER A 210 -13.27 -10.13 24.58
N ASP A 211 -12.23 -9.32 24.52
CA ASP A 211 -11.77 -8.64 23.30
C ASP A 211 -10.77 -9.46 22.48
N SER A 212 -10.44 -10.67 22.96
CA SER A 212 -9.56 -11.57 22.23
C SER A 212 -10.09 -11.84 20.82
N TRP A 213 -9.22 -11.88 19.82
CA TRP A 213 -9.61 -12.34 18.49
C TRP A 213 -9.89 -13.85 18.46
N CYS A 214 -9.39 -14.60 19.45
CA CYS A 214 -9.58 -16.04 19.58
C CYS A 214 -10.95 -16.39 20.19
N LYS A 215 -11.73 -17.21 19.48
CA LYS A 215 -13.05 -17.65 19.95
C LYS A 215 -12.98 -18.40 21.28
N ASN A 216 -11.93 -19.21 21.48
CA ASN A 216 -11.74 -19.96 22.71
C ASN A 216 -11.47 -19.03 23.89
N GLN A 217 -10.54 -18.08 23.75
CA GLN A 217 -10.22 -17.13 24.81
C GLN A 217 -11.41 -16.24 25.17
N ARG A 218 -12.21 -15.81 24.18
CA ARG A 218 -13.48 -15.11 24.47
C ARG A 218 -14.46 -15.98 25.24
N ALA A 219 -14.59 -17.26 24.89
CA ALA A 219 -15.50 -18.16 25.59
C ALA A 219 -15.05 -18.38 27.04
N ILE A 220 -13.76 -18.61 27.25
CA ILE A 220 -13.16 -18.72 28.59
C ILE A 220 -13.43 -17.45 29.41
N SER A 221 -13.26 -16.26 28.81
CA SER A 221 -13.49 -14.99 29.50
C SER A 221 -14.92 -14.77 30.00
N VAL A 222 -15.91 -15.47 29.42
CA VAL A 222 -17.33 -15.40 29.82
C VAL A 222 -17.79 -16.70 30.51
N GLY A 223 -16.85 -17.53 30.98
CA GLY A 223 -17.13 -18.79 31.68
C GLY A 223 -17.74 -19.89 30.80
N LYS A 224 -17.61 -19.80 29.47
CA LYS A 224 -18.16 -20.78 28.53
C LYS A 224 -17.10 -21.74 28.00
N ASN A 225 -17.46 -23.01 27.90
CA ASN A 225 -16.66 -24.02 27.21
C ASN A 225 -16.76 -23.86 25.69
N TYR A 226 -15.62 -23.75 25.01
CA TYR A 226 -15.56 -23.71 23.54
C TYR A 226 -14.89 -24.97 23.00
N LYS A 227 -15.59 -25.68 22.11
CA LYS A 227 -15.03 -26.80 21.35
C LYS A 227 -14.73 -26.33 19.93
N ASP A 228 -13.49 -26.50 19.50
CA ASP A 228 -13.12 -26.26 18.11
C ASP A 228 -13.87 -27.25 17.21
N SER A 229 -14.67 -26.76 16.28
CA SER A 229 -15.39 -27.59 15.30
C SER A 229 -14.51 -28.03 14.13
N ASN A 230 -13.27 -27.54 14.05
CA ASN A 230 -12.38 -27.77 12.93
C ASN A 230 -11.47 -28.98 13.19
N ALA A 231 -11.48 -29.96 12.28
CA ALA A 231 -10.66 -31.17 12.37
C ALA A 231 -9.14 -30.90 12.32
N GLY A 232 -8.74 -29.70 11.92
CA GLY A 232 -7.34 -29.31 11.75
C GLY A 232 -6.70 -29.90 10.49
N LEU A 233 -5.40 -29.67 10.34
CA LEU A 233 -4.61 -30.36 9.33
C LEU A 233 -4.06 -31.67 9.93
N PRO A 234 -3.93 -32.74 9.12
CA PRO A 234 -3.20 -33.94 9.54
C PRO A 234 -1.77 -33.58 9.97
N LYS A 235 -1.25 -34.26 11.02
CA LYS A 235 0.12 -34.04 11.54
C LYS A 235 1.18 -34.14 10.44
N SER A 236 1.04 -35.09 9.52
CA SER A 236 1.94 -35.24 8.36
C SER A 236 2.00 -33.99 7.48
N ILE A 237 0.87 -33.33 7.23
CA ILE A 237 0.79 -32.09 6.45
C ILE A 237 1.31 -30.91 7.26
N MET A 238 1.01 -30.84 8.56
CA MET A 238 1.56 -29.81 9.45
C MET A 238 3.09 -29.84 9.47
N ASN A 239 3.69 -31.03 9.57
CA ASN A 239 5.14 -31.18 9.57
C ASN A 239 5.79 -30.68 8.27
N ILE A 240 5.11 -30.83 7.12
CA ILE A 240 5.59 -30.32 5.83
C ILE A 240 5.45 -28.79 5.75
N ILE A 241 4.39 -28.22 6.32
CA ILE A 241 4.12 -26.77 6.26
C ILE A 241 4.93 -25.99 7.29
N LYS A 242 5.17 -26.56 8.48
CA LYS A 242 5.79 -25.90 9.62
C LYS A 242 7.11 -25.20 9.27
N PRO A 243 8.07 -25.80 8.53
CA PRO A 243 9.31 -25.12 8.17
C PRO A 243 9.07 -23.84 7.36
N THR A 244 8.13 -23.89 6.40
CA THR A 244 7.74 -22.72 5.59
C THR A 244 7.12 -21.63 6.46
N TYR A 245 6.28 -22.00 7.43
CA TYR A 245 5.65 -21.04 8.33
C TYR A 245 6.66 -20.42 9.32
N MET A 246 7.57 -21.22 9.88
CA MET A 246 8.60 -20.75 10.81
C MET A 246 9.57 -19.76 10.15
N LYS A 247 9.95 -20.01 8.88
CA LYS A 247 10.75 -19.04 8.09
C LYS A 247 10.06 -17.69 7.94
N LEU A 248 8.72 -17.65 7.98
CA LEU A 248 7.96 -16.41 7.91
C LEU A 248 7.82 -15.75 9.29
N CYS A 249 8.15 -16.43 10.38
CA CYS A 249 8.25 -15.86 11.72
C CYS A 249 9.68 -15.41 12.06
N ASP A 250 10.55 -15.30 11.04
CA ASP A 250 11.90 -14.79 11.20
C ASP A 250 11.89 -13.33 11.72
N GLN A 251 12.78 -13.03 12.66
CA GLN A 251 12.79 -11.72 13.32
C GLN A 251 13.16 -10.60 12.32
N LYS A 252 14.14 -10.82 11.44
CA LYS A 252 14.56 -9.83 10.44
C LYS A 252 13.44 -9.53 9.46
N LEU A 253 12.61 -10.51 9.12
CA LEU A 253 11.41 -10.29 8.31
C LEU A 253 10.36 -9.45 9.06
N LEU A 254 10.12 -9.74 10.33
CA LEU A 254 9.10 -9.04 11.13
C LEU A 254 9.51 -7.61 11.50
N GLU A 255 10.80 -7.35 11.70
CA GLU A 255 11.39 -6.02 11.89
C GLU A 255 10.96 -5.05 10.78
N LYS A 256 10.91 -5.52 9.53
CA LYS A 256 10.46 -4.71 8.39
C LYS A 256 9.03 -4.19 8.52
N CYS A 257 8.16 -4.85 9.28
CA CYS A 257 6.77 -4.44 9.48
C CYS A 257 6.44 -4.06 10.93
N PHE A 258 7.47 -3.88 11.77
CA PHE A 258 7.36 -3.56 13.20
C PHE A 258 6.50 -2.32 13.46
N HIS A 259 6.58 -1.35 12.56
CA HIS A 259 5.86 -0.07 12.54
C HIS A 259 4.34 -0.18 12.30
N GLY A 260 3.86 -1.31 11.79
CA GLY A 260 2.44 -1.60 11.60
C GLY A 260 1.68 -0.81 10.53
N LYS A 261 2.39 -0.16 9.60
CA LYS A 261 1.80 0.72 8.57
C LYS A 261 1.21 -0.09 7.39
N THR A 262 0.34 0.56 6.63
CA THR A 262 -0.41 -0.02 5.50
C THR A 262 -0.33 0.90 4.27
N PRO A 263 -0.60 0.41 3.04
CA PRO A 263 -0.54 1.24 1.83
C PRO A 263 -1.71 2.23 1.69
N ASN A 264 -2.53 2.43 2.74
CA ASN A 264 -3.81 3.14 2.61
C ASN A 264 -3.65 4.60 2.19
N ALA A 265 -2.59 5.28 2.65
CA ALA A 265 -2.36 6.68 2.29
C ALA A 265 -2.04 6.81 0.79
N ASN A 266 -1.19 5.94 0.25
CA ASN A 266 -0.90 5.89 -1.18
C ASN A 266 -2.15 5.50 -1.99
N GLU A 267 -2.91 4.49 -1.56
CA GLU A 267 -4.19 4.13 -2.20
C GLU A 267 -5.19 5.30 -2.19
N SER A 268 -5.19 6.10 -1.12
CA SER A 268 -6.03 7.30 -0.99
C SER A 268 -5.56 8.45 -1.88
N PHE A 269 -4.26 8.72 -1.94
CA PHE A 269 -3.70 9.73 -2.84
C PHE A 269 -3.94 9.36 -4.31
N ASN A 270 -3.66 8.10 -4.67
CA ASN A 270 -3.91 7.59 -6.01
C ASN A 270 -5.40 7.72 -6.38
N ASN A 271 -6.32 7.53 -5.44
CA ASN A 271 -7.75 7.76 -5.67
C ASN A 271 -8.02 9.22 -6.07
N VAL A 272 -7.52 10.19 -5.29
CA VAL A 272 -7.67 11.63 -5.59
C VAL A 272 -7.07 11.97 -6.96
N LEU A 273 -5.84 11.50 -7.23
CA LEU A 273 -5.15 11.71 -8.50
C LEU A 273 -6.00 11.26 -9.70
N TRP A 274 -6.53 10.04 -9.65
CA TRP A 274 -7.28 9.46 -10.76
C TRP A 274 -8.75 9.88 -10.81
N THR A 275 -9.27 10.54 -9.78
CA THR A 275 -10.53 11.29 -9.85
C THR A 275 -10.36 12.58 -10.66
N ILE A 276 -9.23 13.29 -10.51
CA ILE A 276 -8.92 14.49 -11.29
C ILE A 276 -8.49 14.13 -12.73
N LEU A 277 -7.73 13.05 -12.88
CA LEU A 277 -7.20 12.58 -14.16
C LEU A 277 -7.77 11.20 -14.50
N PRO A 278 -9.00 11.07 -15.01
CA PRO A 278 -9.61 9.77 -15.27
C PRO A 278 -8.73 8.84 -16.13
N LYS A 279 -8.57 7.59 -15.69
CA LYS A 279 -7.70 6.58 -16.34
C LYS A 279 -8.14 6.19 -17.76
N ASN A 280 -9.38 6.47 -18.13
CA ASN A 280 -9.96 6.18 -19.44
C ASN A 280 -9.63 7.25 -20.50
N THR A 281 -9.16 8.43 -20.09
CA THR A 281 -8.80 9.52 -20.99
C THR A 281 -7.31 9.75 -20.96
N PHE A 282 -6.62 9.55 -22.09
CA PHE A 282 -5.19 9.86 -22.19
C PHE A 282 -4.96 11.37 -22.06
N VAL A 283 -3.91 11.78 -21.36
CA VAL A 283 -3.51 13.19 -21.24
C VAL A 283 -2.02 13.37 -21.52
N GLU A 284 -1.62 14.53 -22.00
CA GLU A 284 -0.21 14.87 -22.20
C GLU A 284 0.47 15.26 -20.88
N LEU A 285 1.82 15.30 -20.89
CA LEU A 285 2.64 15.55 -19.71
C LEU A 285 2.27 16.83 -18.95
N GLN A 286 1.93 17.91 -19.65
CA GLN A 286 1.54 19.19 -19.02
C GLN A 286 0.25 19.04 -18.21
N THR A 287 -0.79 18.46 -18.80
CA THR A 287 -2.06 18.17 -18.13
C THR A 287 -1.88 17.18 -16.98
N LEU A 288 -1.06 16.14 -17.17
CA LEU A 288 -0.71 15.18 -16.12
C LEU A 288 -0.03 15.88 -14.95
N SER A 289 0.91 16.77 -15.22
CA SER A 289 1.67 17.52 -14.20
C SER A 289 0.78 18.49 -13.43
N LEU A 290 -0.09 19.22 -14.12
CA LEU A 290 -1.06 20.13 -13.51
C LEU A 290 -2.07 19.36 -12.65
N GLY A 291 -2.70 18.32 -13.20
CA GLY A 291 -3.67 17.51 -12.47
C GLY A 291 -3.06 16.80 -11.26
N SER A 292 -1.81 16.33 -11.37
CA SER A 292 -1.08 15.75 -10.23
C SER A 292 -0.78 16.79 -9.15
N SER A 293 -0.45 18.03 -9.54
CA SER A 293 -0.23 19.12 -8.58
C SER A 293 -1.51 19.50 -7.84
N ILE A 294 -2.65 19.55 -8.54
CA ILE A 294 -3.98 19.75 -7.93
C ILE A 294 -4.33 18.60 -6.98
N ALA A 295 -4.03 17.36 -7.38
CA ALA A 295 -4.26 16.18 -6.53
C ALA A 295 -3.48 16.28 -5.22
N VAL A 296 -2.24 16.75 -5.26
CA VAL A 296 -1.42 16.98 -4.06
C VAL A 296 -2.02 18.04 -3.15
N LEU A 297 -2.52 19.16 -3.70
CA LEU A 297 -3.18 20.20 -2.91
C LEU A 297 -4.44 19.67 -2.21
N LEU A 298 -5.32 19.00 -2.98
CA LEU A 298 -6.55 18.42 -2.44
C LEU A 298 -6.29 17.31 -1.41
N PHE A 299 -5.22 16.54 -1.58
CA PHE A 299 -4.85 15.51 -0.63
C PHE A 299 -4.27 16.10 0.66
N ASN A 300 -3.31 17.02 0.55
CA ASN A 300 -2.60 17.57 1.70
C ASN A 300 -3.46 18.51 2.55
N ASP A 301 -4.14 19.44 1.89
CA ASP A 301 -4.75 20.59 2.55
C ASP A 301 -6.27 20.65 2.26
N GLY A 302 -6.73 20.04 1.17
CA GLY A 302 -8.13 20.05 0.76
C GLY A 302 -8.43 21.17 -0.23
N PHE A 303 -9.70 21.56 -0.32
CA PHE A 303 -10.11 22.67 -1.17
C PHE A 303 -9.56 24.01 -0.71
N SER A 304 -9.28 24.16 0.59
CA SER A 304 -8.54 25.31 1.12
C SER A 304 -7.16 25.52 0.45
N GLY A 305 -6.50 24.43 0.04
CA GLY A 305 -5.22 24.51 -0.69
C GLY A 305 -5.34 25.16 -2.08
N ILE A 306 -6.53 25.13 -2.70
CA ILE A 306 -6.78 25.77 -4.00
C ILE A 306 -6.89 27.30 -3.85
N ILE A 307 -7.35 27.80 -2.70
CA ILE A 307 -7.48 29.23 -2.42
C ILE A 307 -6.13 29.94 -2.60
N GLY A 308 -5.05 29.35 -2.10
CA GLY A 308 -3.70 29.88 -2.29
C GLY A 308 -3.32 30.02 -3.76
N VAL A 309 -3.67 29.05 -4.61
CA VAL A 309 -3.41 29.11 -6.04
C VAL A 309 -4.23 30.22 -6.71
N LEU A 310 -5.50 30.38 -6.34
CA LEU A 310 -6.34 31.45 -6.89
C LEU A 310 -5.78 32.83 -6.55
N ASN A 311 -5.34 33.04 -5.30
CA ASN A 311 -4.74 34.30 -4.87
C ASN A 311 -3.45 34.62 -5.64
N GLU A 312 -2.57 33.63 -5.85
CA GLU A 312 -1.35 33.80 -6.66
C GLU A 312 -1.65 34.11 -8.14
N LEU A 313 -2.79 33.66 -8.66
CA LEU A 313 -3.29 34.02 -9.99
C LEU A 313 -4.01 35.38 -10.02
N GLY A 314 -4.06 36.11 -8.91
CA GLY A 314 -4.79 37.38 -8.79
C GLY A 314 -6.32 37.22 -8.75
N ILE A 315 -6.81 36.01 -8.52
CA ILE A 315 -8.24 35.70 -8.46
C ILE A 315 -8.67 35.69 -6.99
N THR A 316 -9.44 36.71 -6.59
CA THR A 316 -10.02 36.75 -5.24
C THR A 316 -11.24 35.82 -5.16
N PRO A 317 -11.24 34.77 -4.34
CA PRO A 317 -12.39 33.86 -4.24
C PRO A 317 -13.59 34.57 -3.62
N GLY A 318 -14.74 34.53 -4.29
CA GLY A 318 -15.98 35.09 -3.76
C GLY A 318 -16.57 34.27 -2.60
N HIS A 319 -17.54 34.86 -1.90
CA HIS A 319 -18.21 34.26 -0.74
C HIS A 319 -18.69 32.82 -1.00
N TYR A 320 -19.38 32.57 -2.12
CA TYR A 320 -19.90 31.25 -2.45
C TYR A 320 -18.80 30.21 -2.65
N THR A 321 -17.67 30.57 -3.27
CA THR A 321 -16.53 29.66 -3.45
C THR A 321 -15.97 29.23 -2.11
N LEU A 322 -15.74 30.19 -1.21
CA LEU A 322 -15.21 29.92 0.14
C LEU A 322 -16.16 29.03 0.96
N THR A 323 -17.46 29.31 0.90
CA THR A 323 -18.50 28.51 1.58
C THR A 323 -18.53 27.08 1.06
N HIS A 324 -18.53 26.87 -0.27
CA HIS A 324 -18.57 25.53 -0.85
C HIS A 324 -17.27 24.76 -0.59
N TYR A 325 -16.12 25.39 -0.70
CA TYR A 325 -14.83 24.75 -0.40
C TYR A 325 -14.76 24.26 1.04
N SER A 326 -15.20 25.10 1.99
CA SER A 326 -15.30 24.73 3.41
C SER A 326 -16.28 23.57 3.63
N SER A 327 -17.41 23.57 2.93
CA SER A 327 -18.38 22.47 2.97
C SER A 327 -17.79 21.16 2.46
N PHE A 328 -17.09 21.17 1.31
CA PHE A 328 -16.45 19.97 0.77
C PHE A 328 -15.36 19.42 1.69
N ASP A 329 -14.55 20.28 2.30
CA ASP A 329 -13.54 19.85 3.26
C ASP A 329 -14.17 19.26 4.53
N THR A 330 -15.28 19.84 4.99
CA THR A 330 -16.07 19.31 6.12
C THR A 330 -16.62 17.91 5.80
N GLU A 331 -17.25 17.74 4.63
CA GLU A 331 -17.78 16.46 4.19
C GLU A 331 -16.68 15.40 4.02
N ARG A 332 -15.53 15.77 3.48
CA ARG A 332 -14.35 14.92 3.36
C ARG A 332 -13.92 14.37 4.72
N ILE A 333 -13.84 15.23 5.74
CA ILE A 333 -13.47 14.83 7.11
C ILE A 333 -14.53 13.91 7.72
N VAL A 334 -15.82 14.26 7.61
CA VAL A 334 -16.92 13.45 8.13
C VAL A 334 -16.93 12.06 7.48
N THR A 335 -16.78 12.01 6.15
CA THR A 335 -16.71 10.75 5.41
C THR A 335 -15.51 9.91 5.82
N SER A 336 -14.33 10.53 5.99
CA SER A 336 -13.15 9.83 6.48
C SER A 336 -13.37 9.22 7.87
N LYS A 337 -13.88 10.00 8.83
CA LYS A 337 -14.22 9.53 10.18
C LYS A 337 -15.21 8.35 10.13
N ARG A 338 -16.29 8.47 9.34
CA ARG A 338 -17.28 7.41 9.14
C ARG A 338 -16.68 6.13 8.55
N GLN A 339 -15.78 6.25 7.57
CA GLN A 339 -15.12 5.11 6.95
C GLN A 339 -14.12 4.42 7.89
N CYS A 340 -13.55 5.15 8.85
CA CYS A 340 -12.65 4.62 9.86
C CYS A 340 -13.35 3.79 10.95
N LEU A 341 -14.67 3.94 11.12
CA LEU A 341 -15.47 3.19 12.09
C LEU A 341 -15.36 1.66 11.89
N PRO A 342 -15.24 0.87 12.98
CA PRO A 342 -15.17 -0.59 12.91
C PRO A 342 -16.35 -1.22 12.17
N ALA A 343 -17.57 -0.74 12.41
CA ALA A 343 -18.79 -1.21 11.76
C ALA A 343 -18.73 -1.02 10.23
N THR A 344 -18.27 0.16 9.78
CA THR A 344 -18.12 0.47 8.35
C THR A 344 -17.04 -0.39 7.70
N LYS A 345 -15.88 -0.58 8.37
CA LYS A 345 -14.81 -1.48 7.91
C LYS A 345 -15.31 -2.92 7.77
N LEU A 346 -16.08 -3.41 8.76
CA LEU A 346 -16.65 -4.76 8.75
C LEU A 346 -17.68 -4.94 7.62
N SER A 347 -18.58 -3.97 7.44
CA SER A 347 -19.57 -3.96 6.36
C SER A 347 -18.90 -4.00 4.98
N ARG A 348 -17.87 -3.16 4.76
CA ARG A 348 -17.08 -3.19 3.51
C ARG A 348 -16.40 -4.54 3.28
N LYS A 349 -15.84 -5.16 4.33
CA LYS A 349 -15.22 -6.49 4.25
C LYS A 349 -16.24 -7.56 3.85
N LYS A 350 -17.44 -7.56 4.46
CA LYS A 350 -18.53 -8.49 4.11
C LYS A 350 -18.96 -8.32 2.65
N LYS A 351 -19.22 -7.09 2.20
CA LYS A 351 -19.58 -6.79 0.80
C LYS A 351 -18.50 -7.28 -0.19
N ARG A 352 -17.22 -7.05 0.12
CA ARG A 352 -16.10 -7.51 -0.72
C ARG A 352 -16.03 -9.04 -0.82
N VAL A 353 -16.22 -9.76 0.29
CA VAL A 353 -16.24 -11.23 0.29
C VAL A 353 -17.42 -11.75 -0.52
N ASN A 354 -18.62 -11.18 -0.34
CA ASN A 354 -19.81 -11.55 -1.11
C ASN A 354 -19.61 -11.34 -2.62
N ARG A 355 -19.05 -10.19 -3.02
CA ARG A 355 -18.72 -9.92 -4.43
C ARG A 355 -17.72 -10.94 -4.98
N LYS A 356 -16.65 -11.25 -4.24
CA LYS A 356 -15.67 -12.29 -4.65
C LYS A 356 -16.31 -13.66 -4.79
N MET A 357 -17.18 -14.06 -3.88
CA MET A 357 -17.89 -15.34 -3.96
C MET A 357 -18.83 -15.38 -5.16
N LYS A 358 -19.55 -14.28 -5.43
CA LYS A 358 -20.42 -14.15 -6.62
C LYS A 358 -19.60 -14.27 -7.90
N ASN A 359 -18.50 -13.52 -8.03
CA ASN A 359 -17.62 -13.59 -9.19
C ASN A 359 -17.03 -14.98 -9.38
N LYS A 360 -16.54 -15.64 -8.32
CA LYS A 360 -16.01 -17.00 -8.42
C LYS A 360 -17.06 -18.02 -8.87
N LYS A 361 -18.31 -17.86 -8.44
CA LYS A 361 -19.41 -18.70 -8.94
C LYS A 361 -19.69 -18.46 -10.42
N ILE A 362 -19.56 -17.22 -10.88
CA ILE A 362 -19.71 -16.85 -12.29
C ILE A 362 -18.55 -17.42 -13.11
N GLU A 363 -17.29 -17.16 -12.72
CA GLU A 363 -16.08 -17.70 -13.37
C GLU A 363 -16.12 -19.24 -13.45
N ASN A 364 -16.56 -19.92 -12.38
CA ASN A 364 -16.71 -21.38 -12.40
C ASN A 364 -17.79 -21.87 -13.39
N LYS A 365 -18.83 -21.08 -13.65
CA LYS A 365 -19.86 -21.40 -14.65
C LYS A 365 -19.39 -21.10 -16.07
N GLU A 366 -18.60 -20.04 -16.24
CA GLU A 366 -18.05 -19.62 -17.54
C GLU A 366 -16.93 -20.54 -18.03
N GLY A 367 -16.26 -21.28 -17.13
CA GLY A 367 -15.21 -22.22 -17.48
C GLY A 367 -13.88 -21.53 -17.78
N VAL A 368 -13.08 -22.07 -18.71
CA VAL A 368 -11.80 -21.46 -19.09
C VAL A 368 -12.07 -20.31 -20.07
N CYS A 369 -12.00 -19.08 -19.57
CA CYS A 369 -12.01 -17.89 -20.41
C CYS A 369 -10.59 -17.43 -20.75
N TYR A 370 -10.49 -16.58 -21.77
CA TYR A 370 -9.26 -15.93 -22.23
C TYR A 370 -8.42 -15.37 -21.07
N LYS A 371 -7.13 -15.69 -21.04
CA LYS A 371 -6.16 -15.07 -20.12
C LYS A 371 -5.29 -14.10 -20.91
N SER A 372 -5.07 -12.90 -20.37
CA SER A 372 -4.10 -11.97 -20.93
C SER A 372 -2.71 -12.63 -21.04
N GLY A 373 -2.19 -12.71 -22.27
CA GLY A 373 -0.87 -13.28 -22.56
C GLY A 373 -0.86 -14.74 -23.02
N ASP A 374 -2.02 -15.41 -23.10
CA ASP A 374 -2.13 -16.72 -23.74
C ASP A 374 -2.40 -16.52 -25.26
N PHE A 375 -1.32 -16.28 -26.03
CA PHE A 375 -1.17 -16.59 -27.47
C PHE A 375 0.31 -16.81 -27.79
#